data_AF-A0ABD5VIN5-F1
#
_entry.id   AF-A0ABD5VIN5-F1
#
_cell.length_a   1.000
_cell.length_b   1.000
_cell.length_c   1.000
_cell.angle_alpha   90.00
_cell.angle_beta   90.00
_cell.angle_gamma   90.00
#
_symmetry.space_group_name_H-M   'P 1'
#
loop_
_entity.id
_entity.type
_entity.pdbx_description
1 polymer ?
#
loop_
_entity_poly.entity_id
_entity_poly.type
_entity_poly.pdbx_seq_one_letter_code
_entity_poly.pdbx_strand_id
1 'polypeptide(L)'
;MTNKSGKSLGGGAAQAYRWVFGIGHERNVGGLERTIRYLLGFACLAAAAGVLLAPVLESGLGNVPLGAALAVCGLYLVYEAQVQYCPLNHTVGRSTYRQHD
;
A
#
# COMPACT_ATOMS: atom_id res chain seq x y z
N MET A 1 42.65 -6.18 -11.56
CA MET A 1 42.60 -7.42 -10.75
C MET A 1 41.93 -7.05 -9.42
N THR A 2 40.60 -6.96 -9.40
CA THR A 2 39.66 -8.03 -8.98
C THR A 2 39.72 -8.33 -7.48
N ASN A 3 38.97 -7.58 -6.67
CA ASN A 3 38.20 -8.19 -5.59
C ASN A 3 37.06 -7.27 -5.10
N LYS A 4 35.84 -7.49 -5.59
CA LYS A 4 34.62 -7.17 -4.83
C LYS A 4 33.70 -8.39 -4.86
N SER A 5 34.24 -9.50 -4.37
CA SER A 5 33.41 -10.61 -3.88
C SER A 5 32.80 -10.18 -2.55
N GLY A 6 31.65 -9.52 -2.65
CA GLY A 6 30.83 -9.13 -1.52
C GLY A 6 29.38 -9.20 -1.96
N LYS A 7 28.92 -10.40 -2.32
CA LYS A 7 27.50 -10.68 -2.50
C LYS A 7 26.81 -10.41 -1.15
N SER A 8 26.39 -9.17 -0.97
CA SER A 8 25.51 -8.72 0.11
C SER A 8 24.15 -9.40 -0.06
N LEU A 9 24.08 -10.65 0.37
CA LEU A 9 22.86 -11.46 0.41
C LEU A 9 21.80 -10.89 1.38
N GLY A 10 22.11 -9.81 2.11
CA GLY A 10 21.15 -9.04 2.93
C GLY A 10 20.65 -7.72 2.31
N GLY A 11 21.19 -7.30 1.16
CA GLY A 11 20.90 -5.97 0.58
C GLY A 11 19.58 -5.90 -0.18
N GLY A 12 19.23 -6.96 -0.90
CA GLY A 12 18.02 -6.98 -1.73
C GLY A 12 16.72 -6.95 -0.92
N ALA A 13 16.66 -7.69 0.18
CA ALA A 13 15.51 -7.66 1.09
C ALA A 13 15.40 -6.29 1.76
N ALA A 14 16.48 -5.74 2.33
CA ALA A 14 16.46 -4.41 2.94
C ALA A 14 16.05 -3.31 1.95
N GLN A 15 16.46 -3.41 0.68
CA GLN A 15 16.09 -2.47 -0.37
C GLN A 15 14.64 -2.63 -0.80
N ALA A 16 14.13 -3.87 -0.89
CA ALA A 16 12.72 -4.15 -1.12
C ALA A 16 11.84 -3.66 0.05
N TYR A 17 12.28 -3.83 1.29
CA TYR A 17 11.61 -3.29 2.46
C TYR A 17 11.60 -1.76 2.44
N ARG A 18 12.67 -1.08 2.04
CA ARG A 18 12.63 0.39 1.90
C ARG A 18 11.64 0.84 0.83
N TRP A 19 11.58 0.13 -0.30
CA TRP A 19 10.64 0.39 -1.39
C TRP A 19 9.18 0.13 -1.02
N VAL A 20 8.90 -1.02 -0.42
CA VAL A 20 7.54 -1.40 -0.01
C VAL A 20 7.06 -0.51 1.13
N PHE A 21 7.94 -0.21 2.09
CA PHE A 21 7.56 0.50 3.30
C PHE A 21 7.79 2.02 3.25
N GLY A 22 8.29 2.55 2.13
CA GLY A 22 8.61 3.98 1.97
C GLY A 22 9.69 4.50 2.95
N ILE A 23 10.42 3.60 3.63
CA ILE A 23 11.37 3.97 4.68
C ILE A 23 12.60 4.65 4.06
N GLY A 24 12.69 5.97 4.28
CA GLY A 24 13.75 6.82 3.74
C GLY A 24 13.55 7.20 2.27
N HIS A 25 12.31 7.14 1.75
CA HIS A 25 11.92 7.76 0.48
C HIS A 25 11.28 9.13 0.71
N GLU A 26 11.40 10.01 -0.28
CA GLU A 26 10.74 11.32 -0.26
C GLU A 26 9.22 11.16 -0.34
N ARG A 27 8.52 12.01 0.42
CA ARG A 27 7.05 12.05 0.40
C ARG A 27 6.60 12.47 -1.00
N ASN A 28 5.73 11.68 -1.61
CA ASN A 28 5.25 11.92 -2.97
C ASN A 28 3.72 11.93 -3.08
N VAL A 29 3.02 11.92 -1.93
CA VAL A 29 1.56 11.98 -1.83
C VAL A 29 1.15 13.24 -1.06
N GLY A 30 0.48 14.18 -1.73
CA GLY A 30 -0.02 15.42 -1.11
C GLY A 30 -1.21 15.20 -0.16
N GLY A 31 -1.56 16.24 0.62
CA GLY A 31 -2.63 16.15 1.63
C GLY A 31 -4.00 15.73 1.08
N LEU A 32 -4.40 16.23 -0.08
CA LEU A 32 -5.66 15.86 -0.73
C LEU A 32 -5.68 14.39 -1.17
N GLU A 33 -4.64 13.94 -1.87
CA GLU A 33 -4.54 12.53 -2.28
C GLU A 33 -4.44 11.58 -1.09
N ARG A 34 -3.75 12.01 -0.02
CA ARG A 34 -3.68 11.28 1.24
C ARG A 34 -5.07 11.07 1.83
N THR A 35 -5.88 12.13 1.89
CA THR A 35 -7.27 12.06 2.37
C THR A 35 -8.13 11.15 1.49
N ILE A 36 -8.02 11.28 0.16
CA ILE A 36 -8.75 10.42 -0.79
C ILE A 36 -8.40 8.94 -0.57
N ARG A 37 -7.11 8.61 -0.38
CA ARG A 37 -6.66 7.25 -0.12
C ARG A 37 -7.16 6.70 1.21
N TYR A 38 -7.24 7.51 2.26
CA TYR A 38 -7.88 7.09 3.50
C TYR A 38 -9.37 6.80 3.28
N LEU A 39 -10.10 7.71 2.64
CA LEU A 39 -11.54 7.54 2.40
C LEU A 39 -11.83 6.28 1.58
N LEU A 40 -11.13 6.10 0.46
CA LEU A 40 -11.28 4.91 -0.40
C LEU A 40 -10.81 3.64 0.31
N GLY A 41 -9.70 3.72 1.06
CA GLY A 41 -9.16 2.60 1.80
C GLY A 41 -10.11 2.11 2.89
N PHE A 42 -10.65 3.01 3.71
CA PHE A 42 -11.65 2.68 4.73
C PHE A 42 -12.97 2.22 4.10
N ALA A 43 -13.41 2.81 2.99
CA ALA A 43 -14.58 2.34 2.26
C ALA A 43 -14.40 0.90 1.76
N CYS A 44 -13.23 0.55 1.21
CA CYS A 44 -12.90 -0.82 0.82
C CYS A 44 -12.89 -1.76 2.01
N LEU A 45 -12.35 -1.35 3.16
CA LEU A 45 -12.37 -2.17 4.38
C LEU A 45 -13.78 -2.38 4.93
N ALA A 46 -14.63 -1.35 4.90
CA ALA A 46 -16.03 -1.47 5.28
C ALA A 46 -16.80 -2.42 4.34
N ALA A 47 -16.57 -2.31 3.03
CA ALA A 47 -17.13 -3.23 2.04
C ALA A 47 -16.62 -4.67 2.25
N ALA A 48 -15.33 -4.84 2.50
CA ALA A 48 -14.73 -6.14 2.82
C ALA A 48 -15.36 -6.75 4.07
N ALA A 49 -15.54 -5.96 5.13
CA ALA A 49 -16.22 -6.41 6.35
C ALA A 49 -17.66 -6.83 6.05
N GLY A 50 -18.41 -6.04 5.28
CA GLY A 50 -19.76 -6.42 4.86
C GLY A 50 -19.80 -7.73 4.09
N VAL A 51 -18.89 -7.92 3.13
CA VAL A 51 -18.79 -9.12 2.29
C VAL A 51 -18.30 -10.34 3.07
N LEU A 52 -17.40 -10.18 4.06
CA LEU A 52 -16.86 -11.29 4.86
C LEU A 52 -17.75 -11.66 6.04
N LEU A 53 -18.56 -10.73 6.55
CA LEU A 53 -19.53 -10.97 7.61
C LEU A 53 -20.88 -11.49 7.07
N ALA A 54 -21.25 -11.15 5.83
CA ALA A 54 -22.44 -11.68 5.16
C ALA A 54 -22.50 -13.22 5.00
N PRO A 55 -21.42 -13.96 4.67
CA PRO A 55 -21.46 -15.43 4.55
C PRO A 55 -21.68 -16.17 5.87
N VAL A 56 -21.68 -15.45 7.02
CA VAL A 56 -22.16 -16.01 8.30
C VAL A 56 -23.69 -16.15 8.30
N LEU A 57 -24.41 -15.41 7.44
CA LEU A 57 -25.88 -15.43 7.34
C LEU A 57 -26.40 -16.28 6.17
N GLU A 58 -25.68 -16.38 5.06
CA GLU A 58 -26.10 -17.18 3.90
C GLU A 58 -24.97 -18.13 3.47
N SER A 59 -25.19 -19.43 3.68
CA SER A 59 -24.24 -20.54 3.56
C SER A 59 -23.49 -20.60 2.21
N GLY A 60 -22.36 -19.90 2.07
CA GLY A 60 -21.48 -20.04 0.92
C GLY A 60 -20.16 -19.25 1.00
N LEU A 61 -19.03 -19.95 0.97
CA LEU A 61 -17.67 -19.36 0.93
C LEU A 61 -17.34 -18.61 -0.38
N GLY A 62 -18.26 -18.56 -1.34
CA GLY A 62 -18.03 -18.01 -2.68
C GLY A 62 -17.60 -16.54 -2.71
N ASN A 63 -17.97 -15.76 -1.70
CA ASN A 63 -17.66 -14.34 -1.60
C ASN A 63 -16.39 -14.02 -0.79
N VAL A 64 -15.75 -15.03 -0.18
CA VAL A 64 -14.51 -14.85 0.58
C VAL A 64 -13.37 -14.26 -0.27
N PRO A 65 -13.13 -14.70 -1.52
CA PRO A 65 -12.09 -14.10 -2.36
C PRO A 65 -12.32 -12.62 -2.64
N LEU A 66 -13.59 -12.21 -2.86
CA LEU A 66 -13.94 -10.81 -3.07
C LEU A 66 -13.70 -9.99 -1.80
N GLY A 67 -14.13 -10.48 -0.64
CA GLY A 67 -13.90 -9.85 0.65
C GLY A 67 -12.40 -9.69 0.96
N ALA A 68 -11.60 -10.73 0.70
CA ALA A 68 -10.15 -10.68 0.88
C ALA A 68 -9.49 -9.66 -0.07
N ALA A 69 -9.89 -9.62 -1.34
CA ALA A 69 -9.37 -8.65 -2.31
C ALA A 69 -9.68 -7.20 -1.89
N LEU A 70 -10.90 -6.93 -1.44
CA LEU A 70 -11.30 -5.63 -0.92
C LEU A 70 -10.51 -5.25 0.34
N ALA A 71 -10.28 -6.20 1.26
CA ALA A 71 -9.50 -5.96 2.46
C ALA A 71 -8.05 -5.61 2.12
N VAL A 72 -7.41 -6.37 1.24
CA VAL A 72 -6.03 -6.12 0.79
C VAL A 72 -5.93 -4.75 0.10
N CYS A 73 -6.86 -4.45 -0.80
CA CYS A 73 -6.91 -3.14 -1.49
C CYS A 73 -7.08 -1.99 -0.49
N GLY A 74 -7.99 -2.15 0.47
CA GLY A 74 -8.25 -1.15 1.50
C GLY A 74 -7.03 -0.91 2.40
N LEU A 75 -6.40 -1.99 2.88
CA LEU A 75 -5.17 -1.92 3.68
C LEU A 75 -4.04 -1.25 2.90
N TYR A 76 -3.87 -1.59 1.62
CA TYR A 76 -2.85 -0.99 0.77
C TYR A 76 -3.03 0.53 0.64
N LEU A 77 -4.25 1.00 0.38
CA LEU A 77 -4.53 2.43 0.25
C LEU A 77 -4.31 3.20 1.56
N VAL A 78 -4.79 2.66 2.68
CA VAL A 78 -4.56 3.25 4.01
C VAL A 78 -3.07 3.28 4.31
N TYR A 79 -2.34 2.22 3.96
CA TYR A 79 -0.92 2.12 4.17
C TYR A 79 -0.14 3.19 3.39
N GLU A 80 -0.38 3.33 2.08
CA GLU A 80 0.26 4.39 1.28
C GLU A 80 -0.07 5.80 1.80
N ALA A 81 -1.30 6.00 2.31
CA ALA A 81 -1.70 7.26 2.94
C ALA A 81 -0.98 7.50 4.30
N GLN A 82 -0.58 6.45 5.02
CA GLN A 82 0.19 6.57 6.25
C GLN A 82 1.66 6.91 5.97
N VAL A 83 2.30 6.16 5.07
CA VAL A 83 3.72 6.37 4.74
C VAL A 83 3.97 7.57 3.83
N GLN A 84 2.91 8.17 3.26
CA GLN A 84 2.97 9.30 2.33
C GLN A 84 3.88 9.03 1.12
N TYR A 85 4.02 7.74 0.79
CA TYR A 85 4.82 7.22 -0.30
C TYR A 85 3.97 6.26 -1.14
N CYS A 86 3.96 6.47 -2.44
CA CYS A 86 3.31 5.63 -3.43
C CYS A 86 4.36 5.13 -4.42
N PRO A 87 4.65 3.81 -4.43
CA PRO A 87 5.60 3.21 -5.38
C PRO A 87 5.20 3.52 -6.83
N LEU A 88 3.90 3.49 -7.15
CA LEU A 88 3.40 3.75 -8.49
C LEU A 88 3.66 5.19 -8.96
N ASN A 89 3.46 6.18 -8.08
CA ASN A 89 3.79 7.56 -8.40
C ASN A 89 5.30 7.72 -8.60
N HIS A 90 6.12 7.02 -7.81
CA HIS A 90 7.57 7.06 -7.94
C HIS A 90 8.06 6.39 -9.24
N THR A 91 7.50 5.25 -9.64
CA THR A 91 7.87 4.57 -10.90
C THR A 91 7.49 5.39 -12.13
N VAL A 92 6.39 6.15 -12.07
CA VAL A 92 5.94 7.06 -13.14
C VAL A 92 6.60 8.45 -13.04
N GLY A 93 7.46 8.68 -12.03
CA GLY A 93 8.15 9.96 -11.83
C GLY A 93 7.21 11.13 -11.47
N ARG A 94 6.03 10.85 -10.91
CA ARG A 94 5.09 11.88 -10.44
C ARG A 94 5.27 12.15 -8.95
N SER A 95 5.35 13.44 -8.60
CA SER A 95 5.19 13.91 -7.23
C SER A 95 3.94 14.77 -7.14
N THR A 96 3.03 14.40 -6.25
CA THR A 96 1.81 15.15 -5.95
C THR A 96 1.91 15.85 -4.59
N TYR A 97 3.07 15.74 -3.95
CA TYR A 97 3.35 16.41 -2.70
C TYR A 97 3.54 17.90 -2.98
N ARG A 98 2.56 18.71 -2.58
CA ARG A 98 2.76 20.16 -2.38
C ARG A 98 3.06 20.38 -0.91
N GLN A 99 4.23 20.94 -0.61
CA GLN A 99 4.47 21.58 0.68
C GLN A 99 3.45 22.71 0.80
N HIS A 100 2.59 22.63 1.81
CA HIS A 100 1.86 23.81 2.24
C HIS A 100 2.88 24.66 2.98
N ASP A 101 3.29 25.76 2.34
CA ASP A 101 4.00 26.87 2.99
C ASP A 101 3.07 27.57 4.00
#